data_AF-A0A3P1C995-F1
#
_entry.id   AF-A0A3P1C995-F1
#
_cell.length_a   1.000
_cell.length_b   1.000
_cell.length_c   1.000
_cell.angle_alpha   90.00
_cell.angle_beta   90.00
_cell.angle_gamma   90.00
#
_symmetry.space_group_name_H-M   'P 1'
#
loop_
_entity.id
_entity.type
_entity.pdbx_description
1 polymer ?
#
loop_
_entity_poly.entity_id
_entity_poly.type
_entity_poly.pdbx_seq_one_letter_code
_entity_poly.pdbx_strand_id
1 'polypeptide(L)'
;MKRLLAIPVLLSGFFLFSCTTDNEKKEKLLNAILTHYQAPADSLQRRAAAFLVGHMDGLSTGESETEDLGKVDADYLINNIDLAFKAAADQLKEGSLTFTDFCEYVLPYRLANEPLTPWREQCIKEFSTLRDTFRQAEDPNMAICKKINIDFFNQFKYSMKAQPAKYLSWGQLAKNKEGDCWTMTSTISYPLRALGVAVTTDFAPMWGNSNGGPHAWNAMVTSKHDWAKFMGCERYPAFPADFDPLGIYHEQRRPAKVFRKTYSINKATLPHLLNDEDDIPYNLLFDRVIDVTDLYVPTSTIDINLTGASEVEMAYLATFSNGEWIPVYWSKPVNNHCRFQKMATGLVYLPCTYEGGKGVTALDSPFYIDEATGEKVVCQPDSKQKTAVPVQLTRSKITEEGAVYSLGLSGIALFQTMDSVCLGLKRSEPIADKTYRLFYWQNGWQMTGEQKKLANRPLQFENIPAGALYRLLPDDPKNTERIFTVANNRQLWW
;
A
#
# COMPACT_ATOMS: atom_id res chain seq x y z
N MET A 1 55.68 -23.52 -22.09
CA MET A 1 56.12 -22.11 -22.26
C MET A 1 54.94 -21.22 -22.64
N LYS A 2 54.36 -20.57 -21.63
CA LYS A 2 53.84 -19.20 -21.59
C LYS A 2 53.21 -18.60 -22.86
N ARG A 3 51.90 -18.30 -22.78
CA ARG A 3 51.39 -16.92 -22.88
C ARG A 3 50.11 -16.79 -22.04
N LEU A 4 50.23 -16.05 -20.95
CA LEU A 4 49.11 -15.54 -20.16
C LEU A 4 48.35 -14.51 -21.00
N LEU A 5 47.02 -14.58 -21.01
CA LEU A 5 46.16 -13.44 -21.28
C LEU A 5 45.41 -13.14 -19.98
N ALA A 6 45.77 -12.03 -19.37
CA ALA A 6 45.11 -11.48 -18.19
C ALA A 6 43.74 -10.92 -18.60
N ILE A 7 42.69 -11.39 -17.95
CA ILE A 7 41.37 -10.76 -17.96
C ILE A 7 41.39 -9.76 -16.79
N PRO A 8 41.13 -8.46 -17.00
CA PRO A 8 41.05 -7.54 -15.89
C PRO A 8 39.75 -7.79 -15.14
N VAL A 9 39.88 -8.18 -13.88
CA VAL A 9 38.82 -8.09 -12.88
C VAL A 9 38.56 -6.61 -12.64
N LEU A 10 37.50 -6.07 -13.24
CA LEU A 10 36.91 -4.78 -12.88
C LEU A 10 35.81 -5.05 -11.85
N LEU A 11 36.20 -5.18 -10.58
CA LEU A 11 35.29 -5.16 -9.45
C LEU A 11 35.55 -3.92 -8.59
N SER A 12 34.46 -3.29 -8.15
CA SER A 12 34.34 -2.51 -6.90
C SER A 12 34.91 -1.08 -6.80
N GLY A 13 35.10 -0.36 -7.92
CA GLY A 13 35.56 1.05 -7.87
C GLY A 13 34.48 2.14 -7.80
N PHE A 14 33.26 1.88 -8.29
CA PHE A 14 32.25 2.93 -8.52
C PHE A 14 31.40 3.30 -7.29
N PHE A 15 31.07 2.32 -6.43
CA PHE A 15 30.21 2.57 -5.27
C PHE A 15 30.88 3.36 -4.14
N LEU A 16 32.20 3.20 -3.96
CA LEU A 16 32.93 3.91 -2.91
C LEU A 16 33.12 5.40 -3.25
N PHE A 17 33.30 5.74 -4.54
CA PHE A 17 33.48 7.12 -4.98
C PHE A 17 32.18 7.94 -4.98
N SER A 18 31.03 7.35 -5.34
CA SER A 18 29.75 8.10 -5.31
C SER A 18 29.32 8.42 -3.88
N CYS A 19 29.49 7.46 -2.96
CA CYS A 19 29.14 7.63 -1.55
C CYS A 19 29.96 8.76 -0.88
N THR A 20 31.25 8.90 -1.24
CA THR A 20 32.07 10.03 -0.76
C THR A 20 31.58 11.37 -1.30
N THR A 21 31.21 11.45 -2.60
CA THR A 21 30.73 12.71 -3.19
C THR A 21 29.37 13.13 -2.65
N ASP A 22 28.48 12.18 -2.36
CA ASP A 22 27.15 12.49 -1.84
C ASP A 22 27.19 12.92 -0.38
N ASN A 23 28.07 12.31 0.43
CA ASN A 23 28.34 12.77 1.79
C ASN A 23 28.89 14.20 1.79
N GLU A 24 29.83 14.54 0.89
CA GLU A 24 30.35 15.91 0.77
C GLU A 24 29.26 16.92 0.36
N LYS A 25 28.39 16.56 -0.60
CA LYS A 25 27.24 17.40 -0.99
C LYS A 25 26.30 17.64 0.18
N LYS A 26 25.99 16.59 0.96
CA LYS A 26 25.13 16.69 2.16
C LYS A 26 25.75 17.57 3.22
N GLU A 27 27.03 17.36 3.54
CA GLU A 27 27.73 18.17 4.53
C GLU A 27 27.76 19.65 4.12
N LYS A 28 28.04 19.93 2.84
CA LYS A 28 28.03 21.29 2.31
C LYS A 28 26.64 21.93 2.45
N LEU A 29 25.58 21.22 2.05
CA LEU A 29 24.20 21.71 2.15
C LEU A 29 23.80 21.93 3.61
N LEU A 30 24.07 20.96 4.49
CA LEU A 30 23.75 21.07 5.90
C LEU A 30 24.50 22.23 6.55
N ASN A 31 25.79 22.40 6.28
CA ASN A 31 26.57 23.52 6.81
C ASN A 31 26.04 24.88 6.35
N ALA A 32 25.59 25.00 5.10
CA ALA A 32 24.96 26.21 4.60
C ALA A 32 23.67 26.54 5.39
N ILE A 33 22.83 25.54 5.67
CA ILE A 33 21.61 25.70 6.48
C ILE A 33 21.95 26.03 7.94
N LEU A 34 22.90 25.32 8.55
CA LEU A 34 23.26 25.52 9.96
C LEU A 34 23.94 26.87 10.21
N THR A 35 24.52 27.49 9.18
CA THR A 35 25.06 28.86 9.28
C THR A 35 23.95 29.90 9.52
N HIS A 36 22.71 29.61 9.10
CA HIS A 36 21.54 30.44 9.39
C HIS A 36 21.06 30.28 10.85
N TYR A 37 21.13 29.05 11.39
CA TYR A 37 20.62 28.69 12.72
C TYR A 37 21.70 28.67 13.80
N GLN A 38 22.15 29.84 14.24
CA GLN A 38 23.27 29.98 15.20
C GLN A 38 22.85 30.21 16.65
N ALA A 39 21.61 30.65 16.91
CA ALA A 39 21.19 31.00 18.25
C ALA A 39 20.89 29.75 19.09
N PRO A 40 21.03 29.80 20.43
CA PRO A 40 20.61 28.69 21.31
C PRO A 40 19.15 28.28 21.12
N ALA A 41 18.28 29.23 20.79
CA ALA A 41 16.86 29.00 20.51
C ALA A 41 16.61 28.15 19.24
N ASP A 42 17.59 28.04 18.34
CA ASP A 42 17.45 27.34 17.06
C ASP A 42 17.69 25.83 17.16
N SER A 43 17.83 25.29 18.38
CA SER A 43 18.19 23.88 18.58
C SER A 43 17.26 22.88 17.88
N LEU A 44 15.96 23.18 17.77
CA LEU A 44 15.01 22.34 17.05
C LEU A 44 15.13 22.49 15.52
N GLN A 45 15.34 23.71 15.02
CA GLN A 45 15.57 24.00 13.61
C GLN A 45 16.83 23.29 13.11
N ARG A 46 17.91 23.30 13.89
CA ARG A 46 19.14 22.57 13.59
C ARG A 46 18.92 21.06 13.50
N ARG A 47 18.14 20.48 14.42
CA ARG A 47 17.78 19.05 14.39
C ARG A 47 16.90 18.72 13.19
N ALA A 48 15.94 19.59 12.85
CA ALA A 48 15.08 19.45 11.68
C ALA A 48 15.88 19.51 10.37
N ALA A 49 16.83 20.45 10.26
CA ALA A 49 17.75 20.55 9.12
C ALA A 49 18.58 19.27 8.96
N ALA A 50 19.16 18.76 10.05
CA ALA A 50 19.91 17.52 10.05
C ALA A 50 19.05 16.32 9.63
N PHE A 51 17.80 16.25 10.09
CA PHE A 51 16.84 15.22 9.69
C PHE A 51 16.53 15.26 8.18
N LEU A 52 16.21 16.44 7.63
CA LEU A 52 15.92 16.60 6.22
C LEU A 52 17.11 16.18 5.34
N VAL A 53 18.29 16.77 5.58
CA VAL A 53 19.48 16.49 4.78
C VAL A 53 19.95 15.04 4.96
N GLY A 54 19.85 14.50 6.18
CA GLY A 54 20.24 13.11 6.47
C GLY A 54 19.44 12.08 5.68
N HIS A 55 18.16 12.37 5.39
CA HIS A 55 17.25 11.46 4.70
C HIS A 55 16.97 11.83 3.24
N MET A 56 17.73 12.72 2.60
CA MET A 56 17.40 13.18 1.24
C MET A 56 17.83 12.25 0.09
N ASP A 57 18.54 11.15 0.35
CA ASP A 57 19.05 10.26 -0.71
C ASP A 57 17.94 9.69 -1.60
N GLY A 58 18.13 9.73 -2.92
CA GLY A 58 17.13 9.23 -3.86
C GLY A 58 15.85 10.07 -3.95
N LEU A 59 15.72 11.19 -3.22
CA LEU A 59 14.68 12.18 -3.51
C LEU A 59 15.02 12.87 -4.83
N SER A 60 14.06 12.92 -5.74
CA SER A 60 14.26 13.46 -7.08
C SER A 60 13.02 14.17 -7.61
N THR A 61 13.17 14.99 -8.63
CA THR A 61 12.06 15.72 -9.27
C THR A 61 11.85 15.28 -10.73
N GLY A 62 10.58 15.17 -11.12
CA GLY A 62 10.14 14.92 -12.48
C GLY A 62 10.33 13.48 -12.97
N GLU A 63 9.92 13.23 -14.22
CA GLU A 63 9.98 11.90 -14.85
C GLU A 63 11.41 11.45 -15.17
N SER A 64 12.35 12.40 -15.32
CA SER A 64 13.77 12.11 -15.48
C SER A 64 14.50 11.94 -14.15
N GLU A 65 13.77 11.93 -13.03
CA GLU A 65 14.24 11.69 -11.67
C GLU A 65 15.55 12.42 -11.35
N THR A 66 15.57 13.74 -11.59
CA THR A 66 16.73 14.56 -11.24
C THR A 66 16.85 14.64 -9.73
N GLU A 67 17.91 14.07 -9.18
CA GLU A 67 18.17 14.04 -7.73
C GLU A 67 18.22 15.44 -7.11
N ASP A 68 17.68 15.54 -5.91
CA ASP A 68 17.70 16.76 -5.10
C ASP A 68 19.10 17.08 -4.58
N LEU A 69 19.87 16.05 -4.28
CA LEU A 69 21.18 16.20 -3.66
C LEU A 69 22.12 16.93 -4.62
N GLY A 70 22.49 18.16 -4.26
CA GLY A 70 23.26 19.07 -5.10
C GLY A 70 22.44 19.95 -6.05
N LYS A 71 21.10 19.92 -5.95
CA LYS A 71 20.17 20.76 -6.72
C LYS A 71 19.20 21.57 -5.87
N VAL A 72 18.88 21.12 -4.66
CA VAL A 72 18.06 21.90 -3.72
C VAL A 72 18.90 22.97 -3.03
N ASP A 73 18.36 24.20 -2.99
CA ASP A 73 19.03 25.35 -2.36
C ASP A 73 18.83 25.36 -0.84
N ALA A 74 19.87 25.80 -0.11
CA ALA A 74 19.80 25.96 1.35
C ALA A 74 18.69 26.93 1.76
N ASP A 75 18.52 28.05 1.06
CA ASP A 75 17.49 29.06 1.34
C ASP A 75 16.08 28.50 1.19
N TYR A 76 15.86 27.58 0.24
CA TYR A 76 14.58 26.88 0.08
C TYR A 76 14.27 26.02 1.31
N LEU A 77 15.26 25.26 1.80
CA LEU A 77 15.09 24.40 2.98
C LEU A 77 14.92 25.22 4.26
N ILE A 78 15.68 26.31 4.43
CA ILE A 78 15.54 27.26 5.55
C ILE A 78 14.11 27.81 5.58
N ASN A 79 13.63 28.34 4.46
CA ASN A 79 12.27 28.88 4.38
C ASN A 79 11.20 27.81 4.70
N ASN A 80 11.36 26.59 4.19
CA ASN A 80 10.47 25.48 4.52
C ASN A 80 10.49 25.14 6.02
N ILE A 81 11.67 25.08 6.64
CA ILE A 81 11.86 24.81 8.07
C ILE A 81 11.17 25.90 8.89
N ASP A 82 11.44 27.17 8.62
CA ASP A 82 10.89 28.30 9.39
C ASP A 82 9.37 28.35 9.33
N LEU A 83 8.81 28.17 8.13
CA LEU A 83 7.35 28.13 7.94
C LEU A 83 6.73 26.91 8.63
N ALA A 84 7.39 25.75 8.62
CA ALA A 84 6.92 24.56 9.34
C ALA A 84 6.88 24.80 10.86
N PHE A 85 7.95 25.34 11.44
CA PHE A 85 8.01 25.66 12.86
C PHE A 85 7.00 26.73 13.25
N LYS A 86 6.86 27.78 12.45
CA LYS A 86 5.86 28.83 12.70
C LYS A 86 4.44 28.26 12.77
N ALA A 87 4.09 27.35 11.85
CA ALA A 87 2.75 26.75 11.79
C ALA A 87 2.50 25.71 12.90
N ALA A 88 3.55 25.01 13.37
CA ALA A 88 3.46 23.96 14.37
C ALA A 88 3.82 24.40 15.80
N ALA A 89 4.16 25.68 16.02
CA ALA A 89 4.76 26.18 17.25
C ALA A 89 3.97 25.83 18.52
N ASP A 90 2.66 26.13 18.53
CA ASP A 90 1.80 25.85 19.69
C ASP A 90 1.68 24.34 19.94
N GLN A 91 1.51 23.55 18.88
CA GLN A 91 1.38 22.09 19.00
C GLN A 91 2.67 21.42 19.53
N LEU A 92 3.83 21.90 19.10
CA LEU A 92 5.13 21.44 19.60
C LEU A 92 5.34 21.85 21.07
N LYS A 93 4.91 23.05 21.45
CA LYS A 93 5.05 23.58 22.81
C LYS A 93 4.11 22.90 23.81
N GLU A 94 2.88 22.65 23.41
CA GLU A 94 1.85 21.99 24.23
C GLU A 94 2.01 20.46 24.26
N GLY A 95 2.82 19.92 23.34
CA GLY A 95 3.11 18.51 23.22
C GLY A 95 2.15 17.75 22.31
N SER A 96 1.06 18.38 21.83
CA SER A 96 0.05 17.79 20.91
C SER A 96 0.64 17.28 19.59
N LEU A 97 1.85 17.72 19.24
CA LEU A 97 2.67 17.17 18.17
C LEU A 97 4.06 16.81 18.70
N THR A 98 4.47 15.56 18.55
CA THR A 98 5.84 15.15 18.90
C THR A 98 6.84 15.69 17.87
N PHE A 99 8.09 15.91 18.27
CA PHE A 99 9.13 16.34 17.32
C PHE A 99 9.37 15.30 16.22
N THR A 100 9.22 14.01 16.51
CA THR A 100 9.35 12.93 15.52
C THR A 100 8.23 13.00 14.48
N ASP A 101 6.97 13.13 14.92
CA ASP A 101 5.84 13.26 14.00
C ASP A 101 5.92 14.56 13.19
N PHE A 102 6.41 15.64 13.80
CA PHE A 102 6.70 16.87 13.08
C PHE A 102 7.71 16.63 11.95
N CYS A 103 8.84 15.97 12.25
CA CYS A 103 9.87 15.65 11.27
C CYS A 103 9.35 14.78 10.11
N GLU A 104 8.53 13.78 10.40
CA GLU A 104 8.03 12.84 9.38
C GLU A 104 6.82 13.38 8.60
N TYR A 105 5.96 14.17 9.23
CA TYR A 105 4.60 14.39 8.74
C TYR A 105 4.18 15.86 8.63
N VAL A 106 5.05 16.81 8.99
CA VAL A 106 4.83 18.27 8.80
C VAL A 106 5.99 18.92 8.07
N LEU A 107 7.21 18.66 8.53
CA LEU A 107 8.47 19.25 8.08
C LEU A 107 8.83 18.96 6.61
N PRO A 108 8.59 17.77 6.04
CA PRO A 108 9.12 17.44 4.72
C PRO A 108 8.73 18.46 3.65
N TYR A 109 9.72 18.87 2.86
CA TYR A 109 9.52 19.85 1.79
C TYR A 109 8.91 19.25 0.52
N ARG A 110 8.63 17.93 0.51
CA ARG A 110 7.98 17.21 -0.58
C ARG A 110 7.25 15.94 -0.11
N LEU A 111 6.40 15.40 -0.97
CA LEU A 111 5.63 14.16 -0.74
C LEU A 111 6.08 13.00 -1.64
N ALA A 112 6.60 13.31 -2.83
CA ALA A 112 7.05 12.34 -3.83
C ALA A 112 8.12 12.99 -4.75
N ASN A 113 7.91 12.94 -6.08
CA ASN A 113 8.87 13.40 -7.09
C ASN A 113 8.42 14.71 -7.77
N GLU A 114 7.58 15.49 -7.08
CA GLU A 114 7.00 16.70 -7.66
C GLU A 114 8.05 17.78 -7.89
N PRO A 115 7.81 18.71 -8.84
CA PRO A 115 8.64 19.89 -9.00
C PRO A 115 8.75 20.70 -7.70
N LEU A 116 9.98 21.10 -7.36
CA LEU A 116 10.20 22.03 -6.26
C LEU A 116 9.54 23.37 -6.57
N THR A 117 8.60 23.72 -5.71
CA THR A 117 7.87 24.99 -5.75
C THR A 117 7.74 25.52 -4.33
N PRO A 118 7.48 26.82 -4.13
CA PRO A 118 7.16 27.38 -2.81
C PRO A 118 5.75 26.99 -2.35
N TRP A 119 5.38 25.70 -2.45
CA TRP A 119 4.03 25.21 -2.17
C TRP A 119 3.57 25.54 -0.75
N ARG A 120 4.48 25.60 0.23
CA ARG A 120 4.15 25.88 1.63
C ARG A 120 3.67 27.32 1.79
N GLU A 121 4.35 28.27 1.15
CA GLU A 121 3.92 29.68 1.10
C GLU A 121 2.59 29.84 0.37
N GLN A 122 2.43 29.14 -0.76
CA GLN A 122 1.19 29.15 -1.53
C GLN A 122 0.01 28.66 -0.68
N CYS A 123 0.18 27.53 0.02
CA CYS A 123 -0.82 26.98 0.93
C CYS A 123 -1.08 27.90 2.13
N ILE A 124 -0.06 28.45 2.77
CA ILE A 124 -0.23 29.39 3.90
C ILE A 124 -1.03 30.62 3.45
N LYS A 125 -0.70 31.18 2.28
CA LYS A 125 -1.42 32.32 1.70
C LYS A 125 -2.90 32.02 1.49
N GLU A 126 -3.24 30.81 1.09
CA GLU A 126 -4.62 30.40 0.79
C GLU A 126 -5.40 29.98 2.04
N PHE A 127 -4.79 29.26 2.99
CA PHE A 127 -5.52 28.56 4.05
C PHE A 127 -5.22 29.03 5.49
N SER A 128 -4.28 29.97 5.71
CA SER A 128 -3.85 30.37 7.07
C SER A 128 -4.98 30.85 7.98
N THR A 129 -6.01 31.49 7.43
CA THR A 129 -7.18 31.97 8.19
C THR A 129 -7.97 30.85 8.88
N LEU A 130 -7.83 29.61 8.42
CA LEU A 130 -8.52 28.46 9.01
C LEU A 130 -8.02 28.14 10.42
N ARG A 131 -6.75 28.46 10.74
CA ARG A 131 -6.20 28.27 12.09
C ARG A 131 -6.92 29.15 13.11
N ASP A 132 -7.13 30.42 12.79
CA ASP A 132 -7.90 31.34 13.65
C ASP A 132 -9.38 30.96 13.68
N THR A 133 -9.95 30.62 12.53
CA THR A 133 -11.37 30.23 12.40
C THR A 133 -11.74 29.05 13.29
N PHE A 134 -10.89 28.02 13.35
CA PHE A 134 -11.15 26.79 14.10
C PHE A 134 -10.38 26.68 15.41
N ARG A 135 -9.77 27.76 15.90
CA ARG A 135 -8.98 27.77 17.13
C ARG A 135 -9.72 27.22 18.36
N GLN A 136 -11.03 27.46 18.42
CA GLN A 136 -11.90 27.04 19.54
C GLN A 136 -12.69 25.75 19.25
N ALA A 137 -12.43 25.08 18.13
CA ALA A 137 -13.04 23.77 17.88
C ALA A 137 -12.53 22.75 18.90
N GLU A 138 -13.32 21.70 19.18
CA GLU A 138 -12.89 20.60 20.06
C GLU A 138 -11.63 19.90 19.53
N ASP A 139 -11.55 19.75 18.21
CA ASP A 139 -10.38 19.28 17.49
C ASP A 139 -10.09 20.22 16.31
N PRO A 140 -9.23 21.25 16.51
CA PRO A 140 -8.88 22.20 15.47
C PRO A 140 -8.28 21.55 14.21
N ASN A 141 -7.43 20.52 14.37
CA ASN A 141 -6.85 19.80 13.23
C ASN A 141 -7.95 19.11 12.40
N MET A 142 -8.91 18.48 13.07
CA MET A 142 -10.05 17.86 12.43
C MET A 142 -10.95 18.85 11.69
N ALA A 143 -11.26 19.97 12.33
CA ALA A 143 -12.13 20.99 11.76
C ALA A 143 -11.53 21.64 10.52
N ILE A 144 -10.21 21.93 10.55
CA ILE A 144 -9.45 22.44 9.40
C ILE A 144 -9.46 21.44 8.27
N CYS A 145 -9.16 20.18 8.57
CA CYS A 145 -9.12 19.14 7.55
C CYS A 145 -10.47 18.95 6.87
N LYS A 146 -11.54 18.90 7.66
CA LYS A 146 -12.91 18.81 7.13
C LYS A 146 -13.22 19.97 6.19
N LYS A 147 -12.84 21.20 6.55
CA LYS A 147 -13.09 22.37 5.69
C LYS A 147 -12.34 22.28 4.37
N ILE A 148 -11.04 21.98 4.41
CA ILE A 148 -10.22 21.84 3.21
C ILE A 148 -10.75 20.70 2.32
N ASN A 149 -11.11 19.55 2.91
CA ASN A 149 -11.62 18.42 2.14
C ASN A 149 -12.90 18.75 1.37
N ILE A 150 -13.83 19.45 2.01
CA ILE A 150 -15.10 19.88 1.39
C ILE A 150 -14.84 20.85 0.23
N ASP A 151 -13.87 21.75 0.37
CA ASP A 151 -13.56 22.74 -0.66
C ASP A 151 -13.03 22.10 -1.95
N PHE A 152 -12.25 21.02 -1.82
CA PHE A 152 -11.74 20.26 -2.96
C PHE A 152 -12.74 19.25 -3.51
N PHE A 153 -13.53 18.60 -2.65
CA PHE A 153 -14.50 17.56 -3.05
C PHE A 153 -15.44 18.01 -4.17
N ASN A 154 -16.05 19.19 -4.04
CA ASN A 154 -17.10 19.64 -4.97
C ASN A 154 -16.66 19.75 -6.44
N GLN A 155 -15.35 19.73 -6.69
CA GLN A 155 -14.76 19.95 -8.01
C GLN A 155 -13.82 18.83 -8.43
N PHE A 156 -13.61 17.81 -7.59
CA PHE A 156 -12.67 16.73 -7.87
C PHE A 156 -13.32 15.64 -8.72
N LYS A 157 -12.61 15.19 -9.76
CA LYS A 157 -13.01 14.08 -10.64
C LYS A 157 -12.04 12.91 -10.49
N TYR A 158 -12.56 11.76 -10.05
CA TYR A 158 -11.74 10.55 -10.00
C TYR A 158 -11.37 10.07 -11.41
N SER A 159 -10.09 9.82 -11.67
CA SER A 159 -9.59 9.36 -12.97
C SER A 159 -8.24 8.65 -12.84
N MET A 160 -8.22 7.35 -13.16
CA MET A 160 -6.99 6.55 -13.23
C MET A 160 -6.12 6.85 -14.47
N LYS A 161 -6.60 7.70 -15.39
CA LYS A 161 -5.88 8.09 -16.61
C LYS A 161 -5.19 9.45 -16.49
N ALA A 162 -5.40 10.16 -15.39
CA ALA A 162 -4.76 11.44 -15.15
C ALA A 162 -3.24 11.28 -14.98
N GLN A 163 -2.50 12.37 -15.15
CA GLN A 163 -1.08 12.38 -14.87
C GLN A 163 -0.83 12.03 -13.38
N PRO A 164 0.14 11.14 -13.07
CA PRO A 164 0.41 10.73 -11.70
C PRO A 164 0.72 11.92 -10.78
N ALA A 165 0.13 11.93 -9.58
CA ALA A 165 0.31 12.99 -8.59
C ALA A 165 1.78 13.27 -8.26
N LYS A 166 2.61 12.22 -8.26
CA LYS A 166 4.04 12.30 -7.95
C LYS A 166 4.84 13.20 -8.88
N TYR A 167 4.31 13.63 -10.03
CA TYR A 167 4.99 14.52 -10.97
C TYR A 167 4.35 15.91 -11.06
N LEU A 168 3.35 16.19 -10.23
CA LEU A 168 2.59 17.43 -10.26
C LEU A 168 2.90 18.26 -9.02
N SER A 169 3.24 19.54 -9.23
CA SER A 169 3.29 20.51 -8.13
C SER A 169 1.93 20.67 -7.47
N TRP A 170 1.90 21.12 -6.21
CA TRP A 170 0.63 21.37 -5.52
C TRP A 170 -0.29 22.33 -6.29
N GLY A 171 0.25 23.40 -6.90
CA GLY A 171 -0.55 24.32 -7.71
C GLY A 171 -1.20 23.65 -8.93
N GLN A 172 -0.54 22.67 -9.55
CA GLN A 172 -1.13 21.86 -10.62
C GLN A 172 -2.21 20.92 -10.08
N LEU A 173 -1.97 20.22 -8.95
CA LEU A 173 -2.96 19.37 -8.30
C LEU A 173 -4.23 20.16 -7.97
N ALA A 174 -4.07 21.32 -7.32
CA ALA A 174 -5.16 22.18 -6.90
C ALA A 174 -5.95 22.78 -8.07
N LYS A 175 -5.31 22.99 -9.22
CA LYS A 175 -5.95 23.48 -10.45
C LYS A 175 -6.63 22.38 -11.25
N ASN A 176 -5.97 21.23 -11.43
CA ASN A 176 -6.44 20.15 -12.30
C ASN A 176 -7.68 19.46 -11.72
N LYS A 177 -7.70 19.25 -10.39
CA LYS A 177 -8.82 18.62 -9.67
C LYS A 177 -9.29 17.30 -10.30
N GLU A 178 -8.35 16.54 -10.86
CA GLU A 178 -8.60 15.24 -11.48
C GLU A 178 -7.44 14.29 -11.14
N GLY A 179 -7.76 13.06 -10.75
CA GLY A 179 -6.77 12.02 -10.54
C GLY A 179 -7.26 10.84 -9.72
N ASP A 180 -6.33 10.00 -9.30
CA ASP A 180 -6.60 8.79 -8.55
C ASP A 180 -6.47 9.02 -7.02
N CYS A 181 -6.47 7.93 -6.26
CA CYS A 181 -6.32 7.99 -4.81
C CYS A 181 -5.00 8.64 -4.35
N TRP A 182 -3.92 8.56 -5.13
CA TRP A 182 -2.67 9.25 -4.82
C TRP A 182 -2.78 10.76 -5.05
N THR A 183 -3.47 11.18 -6.10
CA THR A 183 -3.80 12.61 -6.31
C THR A 183 -4.65 13.16 -5.17
N MET A 184 -5.67 12.42 -4.77
CA MET A 184 -6.58 12.80 -3.68
C MET A 184 -5.81 13.00 -2.36
N THR A 185 -4.98 12.03 -1.97
CA THR A 185 -4.20 12.12 -0.73
C THR A 185 -3.15 13.23 -0.78
N SER A 186 -2.49 13.43 -1.92
CA SER A 186 -1.46 14.46 -2.08
C SER A 186 -2.06 15.87 -2.02
N THR A 187 -3.18 16.10 -2.71
CA THR A 187 -3.83 17.43 -2.81
C THR A 187 -4.14 18.03 -1.44
N ILE A 188 -4.64 17.21 -0.51
CA ILE A 188 -5.04 17.65 0.83
C ILE A 188 -3.86 17.66 1.82
N SER A 189 -2.83 16.83 1.60
CA SER A 189 -1.67 16.77 2.50
C SER A 189 -0.89 18.09 2.56
N TYR A 190 -0.68 18.76 1.42
CA TYR A 190 0.07 20.02 1.39
C TYR A 190 -0.53 21.13 2.26
N PRO A 191 -1.81 21.53 2.10
CA PRO A 191 -2.37 22.61 2.91
C PRO A 191 -2.44 22.25 4.39
N LEU A 192 -2.69 20.98 4.73
CA LEU A 192 -2.63 20.51 6.11
C LEU A 192 -1.23 20.65 6.73
N ARG A 193 -0.19 20.18 6.03
CA ARG A 193 1.21 20.32 6.48
C ARG A 193 1.64 21.78 6.56
N ALA A 194 1.19 22.61 5.62
CA ALA A 194 1.46 24.05 5.61
C ALA A 194 0.86 24.76 6.83
N LEU A 195 -0.29 24.27 7.32
CA LEU A 195 -0.89 24.75 8.55
C LEU A 195 -0.28 24.10 9.80
N GLY A 196 0.59 23.10 9.68
CA GLY A 196 1.21 22.42 10.81
C GLY A 196 0.46 21.18 11.30
N VAL A 197 -0.50 20.65 10.55
CA VAL A 197 -1.16 19.36 10.84
C VAL A 197 -0.25 18.24 10.36
N ALA A 198 0.12 17.31 11.25
CA ALA A 198 0.83 16.09 10.86
C ALA A 198 -0.10 15.18 10.06
N VAL A 199 0.23 14.97 8.79
CA VAL A 199 -0.56 14.14 7.86
C VAL A 199 0.35 13.40 6.90
N THR A 200 -0.06 12.19 6.52
CA THR A 200 0.63 11.36 5.55
C THR A 200 -0.36 10.47 4.79
N THR A 201 0.19 9.59 3.96
CA THR A 201 -0.56 8.59 3.19
C THR A 201 -0.32 7.20 3.77
N ASP A 202 -1.39 6.51 4.13
CA ASP A 202 -1.40 5.08 4.37
C ASP A 202 -1.89 4.38 3.10
N PHE A 203 -1.39 3.19 2.81
CA PHE A 203 -1.79 2.45 1.60
C PHE A 203 -1.71 0.95 1.77
N ALA A 204 -2.62 0.27 1.07
CA ALA A 204 -2.56 -1.17 0.82
C ALA A 204 -1.93 -1.38 -0.57
N PRO A 205 -0.73 -1.99 -0.68
CA PRO A 205 -0.11 -2.23 -1.98
C PRO A 205 -0.89 -3.28 -2.79
N MET A 206 -1.43 -4.29 -2.09
CA MET A 206 -2.19 -5.39 -2.67
C MET A 206 -3.28 -5.88 -1.72
N TRP A 207 -4.38 -6.38 -2.29
CA TRP A 207 -5.50 -6.97 -1.55
C TRP A 207 -5.38 -8.48 -1.49
N GLY A 208 -5.66 -9.04 -0.32
CA GLY A 208 -5.63 -10.48 -0.09
C GLY A 208 -6.89 -11.18 -0.55
N ASN A 209 -8.08 -10.56 -0.39
CA ASN A 209 -9.39 -11.17 -0.62
C ASN A 209 -10.13 -10.71 -1.88
N SER A 210 -9.51 -9.86 -2.70
CA SER A 210 -10.13 -9.33 -3.91
C SER A 210 -9.08 -8.99 -4.96
N ASN A 211 -9.53 -8.91 -6.21
CA ASN A 211 -8.69 -8.39 -7.27
C ASN A 211 -8.68 -6.86 -7.25
N GLY A 212 -7.54 -6.27 -7.62
CA GLY A 212 -7.41 -4.83 -7.74
C GLY A 212 -5.99 -4.36 -7.52
N GLY A 213 -5.74 -3.12 -7.92
CA GLY A 213 -4.48 -2.42 -7.64
C GLY A 213 -4.44 -1.83 -6.24
N PRO A 214 -3.34 -1.12 -5.92
CA PRO A 214 -3.16 -0.48 -4.63
C PRO A 214 -4.24 0.55 -4.34
N HIS A 215 -4.45 0.84 -3.06
CA HIS A 215 -5.30 1.92 -2.61
C HIS A 215 -4.59 2.73 -1.54
N ALA A 216 -4.70 4.06 -1.64
CA ALA A 216 -4.08 5.01 -0.75
C ALA A 216 -5.14 5.93 -0.15
N TRP A 217 -4.98 6.24 1.14
CA TRP A 217 -5.81 7.17 1.89
C TRP A 217 -4.95 7.98 2.86
N ASN A 218 -5.51 9.03 3.43
CA ASN A 218 -4.77 9.87 4.37
C ASN A 218 -4.88 9.35 5.80
N ALA A 219 -3.81 9.56 6.56
CA ALA A 219 -3.80 9.44 8.01
C ALA A 219 -3.25 10.74 8.60
N MET A 220 -3.91 11.31 9.60
CA MET A 220 -3.45 12.53 10.27
C MET A 220 -3.54 12.45 11.79
N VAL A 221 -2.70 13.21 12.46
CA VAL A 221 -2.73 13.36 13.92
C VAL A 221 -3.80 14.36 14.31
N THR A 222 -4.75 13.91 15.12
CA THR A 222 -5.79 14.74 15.75
C THR A 222 -5.20 15.61 16.84
N SER A 223 -5.93 16.65 17.26
CA SER A 223 -5.50 17.45 18.42
C SER A 223 -5.48 16.66 19.75
N LYS A 224 -5.99 15.42 19.75
CA LYS A 224 -5.95 14.48 20.88
C LYS A 224 -4.82 13.44 20.79
N HIS A 225 -3.89 13.61 19.84
CA HIS A 225 -2.75 12.70 19.57
C HIS A 225 -3.13 11.32 19.02
N ASP A 226 -4.33 11.18 18.46
CA ASP A 226 -4.77 9.96 17.79
C ASP A 226 -4.56 10.07 16.27
N TRP A 227 -4.43 8.93 15.60
CA TRP A 227 -4.39 8.89 14.14
C TRP A 227 -5.80 8.70 13.57
N ALA A 228 -6.29 9.73 12.89
CA ALA A 228 -7.55 9.69 12.15
C ALA A 228 -7.33 9.33 10.68
N LYS A 229 -8.17 8.45 10.17
CA LYS A 229 -8.17 7.98 8.78
C LYS A 229 -9.19 8.78 7.98
N PHE A 230 -8.84 9.16 6.76
CA PHE A 230 -9.78 9.83 5.87
C PHE A 230 -9.35 9.70 4.40
N MET A 231 -10.25 10.06 3.50
CA MET A 231 -9.92 10.20 2.09
C MET A 231 -9.95 11.67 1.65
N GLY A 232 -8.83 12.11 1.08
CA GLY A 232 -8.70 13.44 0.51
C GLY A 232 -9.72 13.67 -0.62
N CYS A 233 -10.23 14.89 -0.77
CA CYS A 233 -11.17 15.27 -1.83
C CYS A 233 -12.47 14.45 -1.87
N GLU A 234 -12.93 13.89 -0.75
CA GLU A 234 -14.16 13.09 -0.65
C GLU A 234 -15.20 13.71 0.31
N ARG A 235 -16.49 13.39 0.12
CA ARG A 235 -17.59 13.77 1.03
C ARG A 235 -18.29 12.53 1.56
N TYR A 236 -18.83 12.68 2.77
CA TYR A 236 -19.63 11.76 3.56
C TYR A 236 -20.18 10.47 2.87
N PRO A 237 -19.98 9.30 3.52
CA PRO A 237 -19.11 9.12 4.67
C PRO A 237 -17.66 8.93 4.21
N ALA A 238 -16.95 10.03 4.04
CA ALA A 238 -15.49 10.09 4.17
C ALA A 238 -15.11 11.38 4.89
N PHE A 239 -15.43 11.47 6.19
CA PHE A 239 -14.67 12.24 7.21
C PHE A 239 -15.33 12.17 8.58
N PRO A 240 -14.59 12.06 9.71
CA PRO A 240 -13.32 11.37 9.96
C PRO A 240 -13.47 10.10 10.82
N ALA A 241 -14.65 9.85 11.39
CA ALA A 241 -14.93 8.69 12.23
C ALA A 241 -15.57 7.52 11.45
N ASP A 242 -16.21 7.83 10.31
CA ASP A 242 -16.99 6.85 9.53
C ASP A 242 -16.30 6.41 8.23
N PHE A 243 -15.09 6.93 7.93
CA PHE A 243 -14.35 6.49 6.75
C PHE A 243 -13.68 5.15 7.03
N ASP A 244 -14.09 4.12 6.29
CA ASP A 244 -13.45 2.82 6.27
C ASP A 244 -12.72 2.61 4.92
N PRO A 245 -11.38 2.72 4.88
CA PRO A 245 -10.61 2.48 3.65
C PRO A 245 -10.66 1.02 3.17
N LEU A 246 -11.22 0.13 3.99
CA LEU A 246 -11.40 -1.28 3.68
C LEU A 246 -12.81 -1.57 3.15
N GLY A 247 -13.77 -0.67 3.38
CA GLY A 247 -15.16 -0.86 2.98
C GLY A 247 -15.36 -0.79 1.46
N ILE A 248 -16.25 -1.63 0.95
CA ILE A 248 -16.88 -1.44 -0.36
C ILE A 248 -18.32 -0.97 -0.16
N TYR A 249 -19.14 -1.84 0.42
CA TYR A 249 -20.49 -1.52 0.88
C TYR A 249 -20.82 -2.34 2.14
N HIS A 250 -21.19 -3.61 2.00
CA HIS A 250 -21.30 -4.54 3.14
C HIS A 250 -20.07 -5.44 3.27
N GLU A 251 -19.34 -5.65 2.18
CA GLU A 251 -18.10 -6.40 2.17
C GLU A 251 -16.90 -5.49 2.41
N GLN A 252 -15.86 -6.05 3.04
CA GLN A 252 -14.60 -5.37 3.28
C GLN A 252 -13.47 -6.03 2.49
N ARG A 253 -12.68 -5.20 1.82
CA ARG A 253 -11.36 -5.57 1.31
C ARG A 253 -10.42 -5.82 2.47
N ARG A 254 -9.59 -6.83 2.33
CA ARG A 254 -8.61 -7.21 3.35
C ARG A 254 -7.21 -7.03 2.76
N PRO A 255 -6.43 -6.07 3.25
CA PRO A 255 -5.05 -5.90 2.83
C PRO A 255 -4.20 -6.98 3.49
N ALA A 256 -3.21 -7.51 2.75
CA ALA A 256 -2.19 -8.35 3.40
C ALA A 256 -1.27 -7.51 4.30
N LYS A 257 -1.05 -6.26 3.88
CA LYS A 257 -0.22 -5.25 4.54
C LYS A 257 -0.80 -3.85 4.33
N VAL A 258 -0.64 -3.00 5.34
CA VAL A 258 -0.84 -1.56 5.22
C VAL A 258 0.44 -0.85 5.62
N PHE A 259 0.92 0.02 4.75
CA PHE A 259 2.12 0.80 4.96
C PHE A 259 1.80 2.28 5.09
N ARG A 260 2.48 2.96 6.01
CA ARG A 260 2.43 4.42 6.18
C ARG A 260 3.66 5.03 5.56
N LYS A 261 3.48 5.99 4.66
CA LYS A 261 4.61 6.76 4.09
C LYS A 261 5.30 7.59 5.17
N THR A 262 6.62 7.56 5.17
CA THR A 262 7.52 8.40 5.98
C THR A 262 8.30 9.35 5.09
N TYR A 263 8.97 10.32 5.70
CA TYR A 263 10.08 11.00 5.04
C TYR A 263 11.36 10.22 5.22
N SER A 264 11.64 9.62 6.38
CA SER A 264 12.88 8.87 6.56
C SER A 264 12.94 7.58 5.72
N ILE A 265 14.16 7.23 5.28
CA ILE A 265 14.46 5.94 4.64
C ILE A 265 14.40 4.83 5.70
N ASN A 266 13.64 3.79 5.41
CA ASN A 266 13.62 2.55 6.17
C ASN A 266 14.52 1.52 5.50
N LYS A 267 15.74 1.35 6.03
CA LYS A 267 16.74 0.39 5.51
C LYS A 267 16.34 -1.08 5.66
N ALA A 268 15.22 -1.38 6.29
CA ALA A 268 14.68 -2.74 6.39
C ALA A 268 13.77 -3.12 5.20
N THR A 269 13.54 -2.22 4.24
CA THR A 269 12.76 -2.50 3.02
C THR A 269 13.59 -3.18 1.92
N LEU A 270 12.92 -3.88 1.00
CA LEU A 270 13.56 -4.65 -0.06
C LEU A 270 14.60 -3.90 -0.89
N PRO A 271 14.40 -2.63 -1.30
CA PRO A 271 15.41 -1.87 -2.04
C PRO A 271 16.78 -1.75 -1.33
N HIS A 272 16.81 -1.94 -0.01
CA HIS A 272 18.05 -1.89 0.79
C HIS A 272 18.56 -3.28 1.20
N LEU A 273 17.82 -4.34 0.88
CA LEU A 273 18.15 -5.72 1.25
C LEU A 273 18.59 -6.59 0.08
N LEU A 274 18.19 -6.24 -1.15
CA LEU A 274 18.57 -6.93 -2.38
C LEU A 274 19.45 -6.01 -3.23
N ASN A 275 20.35 -6.62 -4.01
CA ASN A 275 21.29 -5.88 -4.85
C ASN A 275 20.72 -5.57 -6.24
N ASP A 276 19.84 -6.45 -6.75
CA ASP A 276 19.20 -6.29 -8.06
C ASP A 276 17.77 -5.79 -7.87
N GLU A 277 17.45 -4.66 -8.50
CA GLU A 277 16.11 -4.07 -8.44
C GLU A 277 15.10 -4.92 -9.24
N ASP A 278 15.55 -5.62 -10.29
CA ASP A 278 14.69 -6.51 -11.09
C ASP A 278 14.17 -7.71 -10.27
N ASP A 279 14.86 -8.06 -9.18
CA ASP A 279 14.45 -9.09 -8.21
C ASP A 279 13.52 -8.57 -7.12
N ILE A 280 13.11 -7.30 -7.19
CA ILE A 280 12.13 -6.73 -6.27
C ILE A 280 10.75 -6.71 -6.94
N PRO A 281 9.73 -7.35 -6.35
CA PRO A 281 8.36 -7.24 -6.84
C PRO A 281 7.92 -5.77 -6.91
N TYR A 282 7.39 -5.34 -8.06
CA TYR A 282 7.08 -3.93 -8.33
C TYR A 282 6.25 -3.24 -7.23
N ASN A 283 5.35 -3.99 -6.59
CA ASN A 283 4.48 -3.52 -5.53
C ASN A 283 5.17 -3.39 -4.16
N LEU A 284 6.48 -3.64 -4.08
CA LEU A 284 7.32 -3.58 -2.89
C LEU A 284 8.61 -2.74 -3.10
N LEU A 285 8.68 -1.96 -4.18
CA LEU A 285 9.80 -1.06 -4.53
C LEU A 285 9.90 0.22 -3.66
N PHE A 286 9.13 0.32 -2.58
CA PHE A 286 9.14 1.48 -1.69
C PHE A 286 10.17 1.32 -0.56
N ASP A 287 10.75 2.44 -0.10
CA ASP A 287 11.72 2.43 1.01
C ASP A 287 11.45 3.44 2.14
N ARG A 288 10.51 4.37 1.94
CA ARG A 288 10.13 5.36 2.94
C ARG A 288 8.77 5.03 3.53
N VAL A 289 8.73 3.91 4.27
CA VAL A 289 7.50 3.42 4.90
C VAL A 289 7.75 2.76 6.25
N ILE A 290 6.68 2.69 7.06
CA ILE A 290 6.56 1.80 8.22
C ILE A 290 5.33 0.90 8.09
N ASP A 291 5.37 -0.28 8.71
CA ASP A 291 4.25 -1.23 8.73
C ASP A 291 3.25 -0.89 9.85
N VAL A 292 2.04 -0.51 9.44
CA VAL A 292 0.92 -0.11 10.30
C VAL A 292 -0.26 -1.08 10.16
N THR A 293 -0.05 -2.28 9.62
CA THR A 293 -1.12 -3.26 9.32
C THR A 293 -2.00 -3.56 10.53
N ASP A 294 -1.41 -3.63 11.72
CA ASP A 294 -2.06 -3.88 13.01
C ASP A 294 -3.01 -2.75 13.46
N LEU A 295 -2.94 -1.56 12.86
CA LEU A 295 -3.89 -0.48 13.08
C LEU A 295 -5.19 -0.64 12.26
N TYR A 296 -5.20 -1.58 11.30
CA TYR A 296 -6.30 -1.74 10.33
C TYR A 296 -7.00 -3.08 10.44
N VAL A 297 -6.25 -4.17 10.69
CA VAL A 297 -6.79 -5.53 10.72
C VAL A 297 -6.10 -6.36 11.81
N PRO A 298 -6.73 -7.44 12.30
CA PRO A 298 -6.05 -8.40 13.16
C PRO A 298 -4.82 -9.00 12.44
N THR A 299 -3.71 -9.13 13.17
CA THR A 299 -2.45 -9.64 12.62
C THR A 299 -1.85 -10.75 13.49
N SER A 300 -1.01 -11.57 12.85
CA SER A 300 -0.19 -12.59 13.49
C SER A 300 1.25 -12.51 13.00
N THR A 301 2.18 -13.08 13.78
CA THR A 301 3.52 -13.38 13.26
C THR A 301 3.48 -14.78 12.65
N ILE A 302 3.91 -14.89 11.40
CA ILE A 302 3.96 -16.16 10.68
C ILE A 302 5.43 -16.59 10.60
N ASP A 303 5.70 -17.79 11.12
CA ASP A 303 6.99 -18.43 11.04
C ASP A 303 6.92 -19.61 10.04
N ILE A 304 7.89 -19.69 9.12
CA ILE A 304 8.04 -20.81 8.19
C ILE A 304 9.46 -21.37 8.27
N ASN A 305 9.58 -22.70 8.15
CA ASN A 305 10.85 -23.39 8.04
C ASN A 305 11.06 -23.82 6.59
N LEU A 306 12.15 -23.37 5.99
CA LEU A 306 12.54 -23.77 4.64
C LEU A 306 13.13 -25.19 4.70
N THR A 307 12.45 -26.15 4.10
CA THR A 307 12.93 -27.53 4.00
C THR A 307 13.43 -27.79 2.58
N GLY A 308 14.64 -28.33 2.44
CA GLY A 308 15.17 -28.80 1.15
C GLY A 308 15.54 -27.72 0.12
N ALA A 309 15.43 -26.42 0.44
CA ALA A 309 15.83 -25.35 -0.46
C ALA A 309 17.31 -24.99 -0.26
N SER A 310 18.09 -25.06 -1.34
CA SER A 310 19.43 -24.45 -1.41
C SER A 310 19.30 -22.92 -1.29
N GLU A 311 20.20 -22.30 -0.50
CA GLU A 311 20.42 -20.85 -0.32
C GLU A 311 19.31 -19.92 -0.84
N VAL A 312 18.14 -19.92 -0.19
CA VAL A 312 17.11 -18.91 -0.44
C VAL A 312 17.63 -17.56 0.08
N GLU A 313 17.82 -16.57 -0.79
CA GLU A 313 18.23 -15.23 -0.39
C GLU A 313 17.09 -14.48 0.32
N MET A 314 15.89 -14.54 -0.26
CA MET A 314 14.69 -13.89 0.25
C MET A 314 13.46 -14.79 0.06
N ALA A 315 12.69 -14.98 1.13
CA ALA A 315 11.41 -15.65 1.08
C ALA A 315 10.27 -14.61 1.15
N TYR A 316 9.15 -14.94 0.49
CA TYR A 316 7.98 -14.08 0.42
C TYR A 316 6.73 -14.85 0.85
N LEU A 317 5.76 -14.10 1.33
CA LEU A 317 4.36 -14.53 1.33
C LEU A 317 3.65 -13.80 0.20
N ALA A 318 2.92 -14.54 -0.64
CA ALA A 318 2.16 -14.02 -1.75
C ALA A 318 0.64 -14.22 -1.55
N THR A 319 -0.16 -13.27 -2.05
CA THR A 319 -1.62 -13.40 -2.15
C THR A 319 -2.03 -13.62 -3.60
N PHE A 320 -3.18 -14.26 -3.82
CA PHE A 320 -3.69 -14.48 -5.16
C PHE A 320 -4.44 -13.24 -5.66
N SER A 321 -4.19 -12.78 -6.88
CA SER A 321 -4.94 -11.69 -7.53
C SER A 321 -4.75 -11.76 -9.04
N ASN A 322 -5.84 -11.50 -9.78
CA ASN A 322 -5.85 -11.50 -11.25
C ASN A 322 -5.22 -12.75 -11.89
N GLY A 323 -5.42 -13.92 -11.28
CA GLY A 323 -4.95 -15.19 -11.80
C GLY A 323 -3.51 -15.56 -11.41
N GLU A 324 -2.83 -14.69 -10.67
CA GLU A 324 -1.41 -14.79 -10.32
C GLU A 324 -1.21 -14.75 -8.80
N TRP A 325 -0.09 -15.31 -8.34
CA TRP A 325 0.40 -15.10 -6.98
C TRP A 325 1.30 -13.88 -6.96
N ILE A 326 0.99 -12.91 -6.09
CA ILE A 326 1.69 -11.63 -6.01
C ILE A 326 2.34 -11.51 -4.63
N PRO A 327 3.68 -11.38 -4.53
CA PRO A 327 4.36 -11.17 -3.26
C PRO A 327 3.86 -9.92 -2.54
N VAL A 328 3.58 -10.04 -1.25
CA VAL A 328 3.04 -8.93 -0.42
C VAL A 328 3.91 -8.59 0.78
N TYR A 329 4.78 -9.51 1.21
CA TYR A 329 5.74 -9.26 2.26
C TYR A 329 6.91 -10.24 2.18
N TRP A 330 8.05 -9.86 2.78
CA TRP A 330 9.31 -10.57 2.65
C TRP A 330 9.90 -10.93 4.02
N SER A 331 10.83 -11.89 4.02
CA SER A 331 11.64 -12.23 5.17
C SER A 331 12.96 -12.86 4.72
N LYS A 332 14.07 -12.29 5.20
CA LYS A 332 15.39 -12.87 4.97
C LYS A 332 15.57 -14.12 5.84
N PRO A 333 15.89 -15.29 5.28
CA PRO A 333 16.04 -16.50 6.08
C PRO A 333 17.24 -16.40 7.05
N VAL A 334 17.04 -16.87 8.28
CA VAL A 334 18.10 -17.04 9.29
C VAL A 334 18.05 -18.48 9.77
N ASN A 335 19.09 -19.28 9.53
CA ASN A 335 19.11 -20.72 9.84
C ASN A 335 17.90 -21.47 9.24
N ASN A 336 17.56 -21.19 7.97
CA ASN A 336 16.38 -21.72 7.27
C ASN A 336 15.02 -21.36 7.89
N HIS A 337 14.99 -20.41 8.81
CA HIS A 337 13.77 -19.91 9.42
C HIS A 337 13.45 -18.50 8.90
N CYS A 338 12.24 -18.31 8.41
CA CYS A 338 11.73 -17.02 7.97
C CYS A 338 10.60 -16.58 8.89
N ARG A 339 10.65 -15.32 9.31
CA ARG A 339 9.67 -14.68 10.19
C ARG A 339 9.03 -13.50 9.50
N PHE A 340 7.71 -13.54 9.34
CA PHE A 340 6.88 -12.49 8.76
C PHE A 340 6.03 -11.86 9.87
N GLN A 341 6.40 -10.66 10.30
CA GLN A 341 5.69 -9.94 11.37
C GLN A 341 4.41 -9.30 10.83
N LYS A 342 3.42 -9.04 11.69
CA LYS A 342 2.20 -8.27 11.41
C LYS A 342 1.45 -8.70 10.13
N MET A 343 1.36 -10.00 9.85
CA MET A 343 0.61 -10.51 8.69
C MET A 343 -0.87 -10.57 9.03
N ALA A 344 -1.73 -10.01 8.17
CA ALA A 344 -3.18 -10.05 8.37
C ALA A 344 -3.71 -11.50 8.46
N THR A 345 -4.61 -11.77 9.39
CA THR A 345 -5.26 -13.09 9.53
C THR A 345 -6.48 -13.21 8.60
N GLY A 346 -6.98 -14.44 8.40
CA GLY A 346 -8.13 -14.67 7.52
C GLY A 346 -7.84 -14.42 6.04
N LEU A 347 -6.59 -14.64 5.62
CA LEU A 347 -6.13 -14.55 4.23
C LEU A 347 -5.30 -15.78 3.86
N VAL A 348 -5.42 -16.22 2.61
CA VAL A 348 -4.55 -17.28 2.07
C VAL A 348 -3.25 -16.69 1.57
N TYR A 349 -2.15 -17.26 2.06
CA TYR A 349 -0.78 -16.94 1.66
C TYR A 349 -0.11 -18.16 1.02
N LEU A 350 0.68 -17.92 -0.02
CA LEU A 350 1.63 -18.88 -0.58
C LEU A 350 3.06 -18.49 -0.16
N PRO A 351 3.80 -19.35 0.56
CA PRO A 351 5.24 -19.25 0.70
C PRO A 351 5.92 -19.39 -0.66
N CYS A 352 6.78 -18.44 -1.02
CA CYS A 352 7.44 -18.47 -2.32
C CYS A 352 8.79 -17.72 -2.34
N THR A 353 9.55 -17.94 -3.40
CA THR A 353 10.59 -17.02 -3.86
C THR A 353 10.08 -16.18 -5.02
N TYR A 354 10.80 -15.12 -5.36
CA TYR A 354 10.60 -14.28 -6.52
C TYR A 354 11.95 -14.03 -7.19
N GLU A 355 11.96 -14.01 -8.53
CA GLU A 355 13.13 -13.71 -9.36
C GLU A 355 12.66 -12.92 -10.58
N GLY A 356 13.36 -11.85 -10.93
CA GLY A 356 13.07 -10.99 -12.07
C GLY A 356 12.92 -11.78 -13.37
N GLY A 357 11.87 -11.50 -14.15
CA GLY A 357 11.58 -12.21 -15.40
C GLY A 357 11.04 -13.64 -15.26
N LYS A 358 11.27 -14.33 -14.14
CA LYS A 358 10.72 -15.68 -13.85
C LYS A 358 9.45 -15.63 -13.01
N GLY A 359 9.34 -14.65 -12.12
CA GLY A 359 8.21 -14.47 -11.21
C GLY A 359 8.23 -15.42 -10.01
N VAL A 360 7.04 -15.78 -9.53
CA VAL A 360 6.85 -16.50 -8.27
C VAL A 360 7.13 -18.00 -8.41
N THR A 361 7.97 -18.54 -7.53
CA THR A 361 8.19 -19.99 -7.37
C THR A 361 7.75 -20.44 -5.98
N ALA A 362 6.80 -21.38 -5.91
CA ALA A 362 6.28 -21.89 -4.64
C ALA A 362 7.35 -22.63 -3.82
N LEU A 363 7.41 -22.35 -2.52
CA LEU A 363 8.27 -23.04 -1.56
C LEU A 363 7.52 -24.13 -0.78
N ASP A 364 6.21 -23.94 -0.57
CA ASP A 364 5.36 -24.83 0.21
C ASP A 364 3.89 -24.68 -0.23
N SER A 365 2.99 -25.43 0.40
CA SER A 365 1.55 -25.32 0.21
C SER A 365 0.99 -24.00 0.75
N PRO A 366 -0.05 -23.44 0.08
CA PRO A 366 -0.78 -22.30 0.59
C PRO A 366 -1.39 -22.61 1.96
N PHE A 367 -1.55 -21.59 2.78
CA PHE A 367 -2.16 -21.72 4.10
C PHE A 367 -2.84 -20.40 4.48
N TYR A 368 -3.67 -20.43 5.52
CA TYR A 368 -4.20 -19.23 6.16
C TYR A 368 -4.10 -19.36 7.68
N ILE A 369 -4.18 -18.23 8.38
CA ILE A 369 -4.38 -18.21 9.82
C ILE A 369 -5.86 -17.98 10.07
N ASP A 370 -6.52 -18.94 10.70
CA ASP A 370 -7.94 -18.85 11.03
C ASP A 370 -8.17 -17.76 12.08
N GLU A 371 -9.14 -16.87 11.85
CA GLU A 371 -9.34 -15.71 12.72
C GLU A 371 -9.98 -16.06 14.06
N ALA A 372 -10.78 -17.13 14.10
CA ALA A 372 -11.49 -17.53 15.32
C ALA A 372 -10.57 -18.29 16.28
N THR A 373 -9.71 -19.15 15.74
CA THR A 373 -8.84 -20.06 16.51
C THR A 373 -7.40 -19.56 16.61
N GLY A 374 -6.95 -18.73 15.67
CA GLY A 374 -5.54 -18.34 15.52
C GLY A 374 -4.65 -19.46 14.96
N GLU A 375 -5.23 -20.59 14.55
CA GLU A 375 -4.47 -21.75 14.07
C GLU A 375 -4.08 -21.60 12.59
N LYS A 376 -2.90 -22.12 12.24
CA LYS A 376 -2.44 -22.23 10.86
C LYS A 376 -3.12 -23.42 10.17
N VAL A 377 -3.93 -23.15 9.15
CA VAL A 377 -4.58 -24.17 8.33
C VAL A 377 -3.88 -24.26 6.98
N VAL A 378 -3.26 -25.40 6.71
CA VAL A 378 -2.56 -25.66 5.43
C VAL A 378 -3.54 -26.21 4.40
N CYS A 379 -3.59 -25.60 3.22
CA CYS A 379 -4.41 -26.00 2.09
C CYS A 379 -3.74 -27.15 1.32
N GLN A 380 -3.55 -28.29 1.98
CA GLN A 380 -2.90 -29.47 1.41
C GLN A 380 -3.96 -30.44 0.86
N PRO A 381 -3.88 -30.86 -0.41
CA PRO A 381 -4.76 -31.90 -0.94
C PRO A 381 -4.50 -33.25 -0.26
N ASP A 382 -5.56 -33.86 0.28
CA ASP A 382 -5.55 -35.25 0.74
C ASP A 382 -5.92 -36.18 -0.43
N SER A 383 -4.96 -37.02 -0.85
CA SER A 383 -5.16 -37.96 -1.95
C SER A 383 -6.03 -39.16 -1.56
N LYS A 384 -6.11 -39.51 -0.28
CA LYS A 384 -6.90 -40.62 0.26
C LYS A 384 -8.33 -40.20 0.55
N GLN A 385 -8.52 -38.97 1.00
CA GLN A 385 -9.85 -38.41 1.25
C GLN A 385 -10.37 -37.68 0.01
N LYS A 386 -11.37 -38.28 -0.65
CA LYS A 386 -12.07 -37.66 -1.78
C LYS A 386 -13.36 -37.02 -1.32
N THR A 387 -13.70 -35.89 -1.91
CA THR A 387 -14.93 -35.13 -1.65
C THR A 387 -15.59 -34.69 -2.96
N ALA A 388 -16.87 -34.36 -2.87
CA ALA A 388 -17.54 -33.56 -3.87
C ALA A 388 -17.21 -32.07 -3.66
N VAL A 389 -17.04 -31.32 -4.75
CA VAL A 389 -16.91 -29.86 -4.75
C VAL A 389 -18.14 -29.28 -5.44
N PRO A 390 -19.19 -28.90 -4.70
CA PRO A 390 -20.33 -28.21 -5.26
C PRO A 390 -19.95 -26.76 -5.60
N VAL A 391 -20.29 -26.34 -6.81
CA VAL A 391 -20.11 -24.95 -7.26
C VAL A 391 -21.47 -24.28 -7.31
N GLN A 392 -21.75 -23.48 -6.29
CA GLN A 392 -22.97 -22.69 -6.21
C GLN A 392 -22.78 -21.33 -6.90
N LEU A 393 -21.57 -20.77 -6.78
CA LEU A 393 -21.26 -19.41 -7.21
C LEU A 393 -19.96 -19.38 -8.01
N THR A 394 -19.89 -18.48 -8.97
CA THR A 394 -18.69 -18.25 -9.79
C THR A 394 -17.89 -17.02 -9.33
N ARG A 395 -18.44 -16.21 -8.40
CA ARG A 395 -17.82 -14.99 -7.88
C ARG A 395 -18.03 -14.84 -6.37
N SER A 396 -17.00 -14.31 -5.70
CA SER A 396 -17.10 -13.87 -4.32
C SER A 396 -18.06 -12.68 -4.19
N LYS A 397 -18.64 -12.48 -3.01
CA LYS A 397 -19.62 -11.41 -2.79
C LYS A 397 -18.96 -10.03 -2.94
N ILE A 398 -17.75 -9.86 -2.42
CA ILE A 398 -16.95 -8.64 -2.59
C ILE A 398 -16.70 -8.29 -4.07
N THR A 399 -16.52 -9.31 -4.92
CA THR A 399 -16.34 -9.12 -6.36
C THR A 399 -17.64 -8.70 -7.05
N GLU A 400 -18.80 -9.09 -6.52
CA GLU A 400 -20.12 -8.64 -7.00
C GLU A 400 -20.38 -7.19 -6.59
N GLU A 401 -20.18 -6.83 -5.32
CA GLU A 401 -20.36 -5.45 -4.85
C GLU A 401 -19.47 -4.48 -5.63
N GLY A 402 -18.19 -4.82 -5.81
CA GLY A 402 -17.27 -4.02 -6.62
C GLY A 402 -17.73 -3.84 -8.08
N ALA A 403 -18.38 -4.85 -8.66
CA ALA A 403 -18.86 -4.79 -10.04
C ALA A 403 -20.06 -3.84 -10.20
N VAL A 404 -20.85 -3.61 -9.15
CA VAL A 404 -22.00 -2.70 -9.21
C VAL A 404 -21.58 -1.26 -9.55
N TYR A 405 -20.42 -0.81 -9.03
CA TYR A 405 -19.87 0.51 -9.38
C TYR A 405 -19.56 0.66 -10.88
N SER A 406 -19.34 -0.44 -11.59
CA SER A 406 -19.10 -0.43 -13.03
C SER A 406 -20.38 -0.38 -13.88
N LEU A 407 -21.57 -0.42 -13.25
CA LEU A 407 -22.86 -0.39 -13.94
C LEU A 407 -23.37 1.04 -14.25
N GLY A 408 -22.66 2.08 -13.79
CA GLY A 408 -23.10 3.47 -13.98
C GLY A 408 -24.37 3.83 -13.21
N LEU A 409 -24.71 3.07 -12.17
CA LEU A 409 -25.87 3.32 -11.30
C LEU A 409 -25.58 4.46 -10.30
N SER A 410 -26.62 5.17 -9.89
CA SER A 410 -26.55 6.21 -8.85
C SER A 410 -27.81 6.25 -8.00
N GLY A 411 -27.73 6.92 -6.84
CA GLY A 411 -28.87 7.09 -5.93
C GLY A 411 -29.50 5.77 -5.49
N ILE A 412 -30.83 5.74 -5.40
CA ILE A 412 -31.59 4.57 -4.92
C ILE A 412 -31.29 3.30 -5.73
N ALA A 413 -31.12 3.40 -7.05
CA ALA A 413 -30.88 2.23 -7.91
C ALA A 413 -29.54 1.54 -7.61
N LEU A 414 -28.52 2.33 -7.23
CA LEU A 414 -27.23 1.82 -6.77
C LEU A 414 -27.42 1.01 -5.49
N PHE A 415 -28.03 1.61 -4.45
CA PHE A 415 -28.22 0.97 -3.16
C PHE A 415 -29.10 -0.28 -3.24
N GLN A 416 -30.22 -0.23 -3.97
CA GLN A 416 -31.07 -1.40 -4.19
C GLN A 416 -30.33 -2.57 -4.85
N THR A 417 -29.40 -2.26 -5.77
CA THR A 417 -28.59 -3.30 -6.42
C THR A 417 -27.57 -3.88 -5.45
N MET A 418 -26.90 -3.04 -4.66
CA MET A 418 -25.99 -3.48 -3.60
C MET A 418 -26.70 -4.35 -2.54
N ASP A 419 -27.85 -3.91 -2.05
CA ASP A 419 -28.66 -4.66 -1.08
C ASP A 419 -29.08 -6.02 -1.63
N SER A 420 -29.42 -6.08 -2.93
CA SER A 420 -29.76 -7.35 -3.61
C SER A 420 -28.57 -8.31 -3.67
N VAL A 421 -27.33 -7.82 -3.83
CA VAL A 421 -26.12 -8.64 -3.77
C VAL A 421 -25.90 -9.14 -2.34
N CYS A 422 -26.05 -8.26 -1.35
CA CYS A 422 -25.87 -8.57 0.06
C CYS A 422 -26.84 -9.67 0.54
N LEU A 423 -28.12 -9.54 0.16
CA LEU A 423 -29.20 -10.50 0.46
C LEU A 423 -29.10 -11.82 -0.35
N GLY A 424 -28.14 -11.93 -1.26
CA GLY A 424 -27.95 -13.12 -2.09
C GLY A 424 -28.94 -13.26 -3.25
N LEU A 425 -29.74 -12.22 -3.53
CA LEU A 425 -30.75 -12.22 -4.60
C LEU A 425 -30.14 -12.00 -5.99
N LYS A 426 -29.00 -11.31 -6.06
CA LYS A 426 -28.22 -11.08 -7.30
C LYS A 426 -26.81 -11.62 -7.13
N ARG A 427 -26.63 -12.91 -7.37
CA ARG A 427 -25.32 -13.58 -7.33
C ARG A 427 -25.06 -14.34 -8.62
N SER A 428 -23.80 -14.38 -9.03
CA SER A 428 -23.35 -15.08 -10.24
C SER A 428 -23.31 -16.59 -9.98
N GLU A 429 -24.32 -17.28 -10.50
CA GLU A 429 -24.39 -18.74 -10.54
C GLU A 429 -23.74 -19.27 -11.84
N PRO A 430 -23.34 -20.56 -11.87
CA PRO A 430 -22.92 -21.21 -13.11
C PRO A 430 -24.03 -21.17 -14.18
N ILE A 431 -23.71 -20.56 -15.32
CA ILE A 431 -24.59 -20.42 -16.49
C ILE A 431 -24.81 -21.77 -17.16
N ALA A 432 -26.06 -22.10 -17.52
CA ALA A 432 -26.40 -23.30 -18.26
C ALA A 432 -25.71 -23.36 -19.64
N ASP A 433 -25.34 -24.56 -20.06
CA ASP A 433 -24.62 -24.85 -21.29
C ASP A 433 -23.19 -24.30 -21.42
N LYS A 434 -22.68 -23.62 -20.38
CA LYS A 434 -21.25 -23.29 -20.25
C LYS A 434 -20.47 -24.45 -19.63
N THR A 435 -19.22 -24.61 -20.05
CA THR A 435 -18.30 -25.58 -19.46
C THR A 435 -17.37 -24.88 -18.46
N TYR A 436 -17.07 -25.61 -17.39
CA TYR A 436 -16.22 -25.17 -16.30
C TYR A 436 -15.15 -26.21 -16.01
N ARG A 437 -13.95 -25.72 -15.70
CA ARG A 437 -12.78 -26.52 -15.34
C ARG A 437 -12.41 -26.21 -13.90
N LEU A 438 -12.31 -27.26 -13.09
CA LEU A 438 -11.88 -27.13 -11.70
C LEU A 438 -10.41 -27.50 -11.59
N PHE A 439 -9.67 -26.68 -10.84
CA PHE A 439 -8.28 -26.89 -10.51
C PHE A 439 -8.14 -26.96 -8.99
N TYR A 440 -7.13 -27.69 -8.53
CA TYR A 440 -6.67 -27.67 -7.14
C TYR A 440 -5.17 -27.35 -7.11
N TRP A 441 -4.71 -26.76 -6.01
CA TRP A 441 -3.31 -26.46 -5.83
C TRP A 441 -2.55 -27.67 -5.28
N GLN A 442 -1.51 -28.09 -6.00
CA GLN A 442 -0.48 -29.03 -5.53
C GLN A 442 0.82 -28.73 -6.29
N ASN A 443 1.71 -27.95 -5.68
CA ASN A 443 2.94 -27.46 -6.32
C ASN A 443 2.69 -26.81 -7.70
N GLY A 444 1.56 -26.09 -7.80
CA GLY A 444 1.01 -25.58 -9.06
C GLY A 444 -0.46 -25.96 -9.24
N TRP A 445 -1.12 -25.36 -10.22
CA TRP A 445 -2.52 -25.65 -10.53
C TRP A 445 -2.65 -26.98 -11.28
N GLN A 446 -3.30 -27.96 -10.65
CA GLN A 446 -3.61 -29.26 -11.22
C GLN A 446 -5.08 -29.30 -11.65
N MET A 447 -5.36 -29.66 -12.89
CA MET A 447 -6.74 -29.82 -13.36
C MET A 447 -7.34 -31.08 -12.71
N THR A 448 -8.51 -30.95 -12.09
CA THR A 448 -9.27 -32.11 -11.58
C THR A 448 -10.18 -32.71 -12.63
N GLY A 449 -10.79 -31.85 -13.45
CA GLY A 449 -11.78 -32.25 -14.44
C GLY A 449 -12.53 -31.08 -15.03
N GLU A 450 -13.36 -31.40 -16.01
CA GLU A 450 -14.17 -30.47 -16.77
C GLU A 450 -15.63 -30.92 -16.74
N GLN A 451 -16.55 -29.97 -16.59
CA GLN A 451 -17.98 -30.26 -16.51
C GLN A 451 -18.82 -29.16 -17.14
N LYS A 452 -19.74 -29.57 -18.01
CA LYS A 452 -20.77 -28.70 -18.57
C LYS A 452 -21.91 -28.51 -17.57
N LYS A 453 -22.27 -27.26 -17.27
CA LYS A 453 -23.44 -26.96 -16.42
C LYS A 453 -24.72 -27.29 -17.18
N LEU A 454 -25.46 -28.29 -16.73
CA LEU A 454 -26.78 -28.63 -17.25
C LEU A 454 -27.86 -27.76 -16.57
N ALA A 455 -28.92 -27.38 -17.30
CA ALA A 455 -29.97 -26.50 -16.78
C ALA A 455 -30.59 -27.03 -15.46
N ASN A 456 -30.90 -28.33 -15.41
CA ASN A 456 -31.62 -28.96 -14.29
C ASN A 456 -30.71 -29.68 -13.29
N ARG A 457 -29.39 -29.43 -13.29
CA ARG A 457 -28.46 -30.04 -12.33
C ARG A 457 -27.48 -29.01 -11.78
N PRO A 458 -27.13 -29.06 -10.48
CA PRO A 458 -26.05 -28.24 -9.93
C PRO A 458 -24.72 -28.60 -10.61
N LEU A 459 -23.80 -27.65 -10.68
CA LEU A 459 -22.42 -27.92 -11.08
C LEU A 459 -21.69 -28.52 -9.87
N GLN A 460 -21.16 -29.73 -10.02
CA GLN A 460 -20.52 -30.45 -8.94
C GLN A 460 -19.47 -31.41 -9.48
N PHE A 461 -18.25 -31.23 -9.02
CA PHE A 461 -17.11 -32.08 -9.35
C PHE A 461 -16.96 -33.18 -8.29
N GLU A 462 -16.86 -34.42 -8.72
CA GLU A 462 -16.75 -35.59 -7.85
C GLU A 462 -15.31 -36.09 -7.75
N ASN A 463 -15.03 -36.86 -6.70
CA ASN A 463 -13.74 -37.53 -6.50
C ASN A 463 -12.54 -36.59 -6.41
N ILE A 464 -12.74 -35.41 -5.83
CA ILE A 464 -11.74 -34.34 -5.71
C ILE A 464 -10.95 -34.51 -4.40
N PRO A 465 -9.61 -34.35 -4.38
CA PRO A 465 -8.85 -34.30 -3.13
C PRO A 465 -9.44 -33.28 -2.15
N ALA A 466 -9.72 -33.69 -0.92
CA ALA A 466 -10.20 -32.79 0.14
C ALA A 466 -9.07 -31.91 0.68
N GLY A 467 -9.42 -30.82 1.39
CA GLY A 467 -8.45 -29.95 2.07
C GLY A 467 -7.62 -29.02 1.17
N ALA A 468 -7.84 -29.08 -0.14
CA ALA A 468 -7.08 -28.29 -1.11
C ALA A 468 -7.62 -26.85 -1.29
N LEU A 469 -6.78 -25.99 -1.86
CA LEU A 469 -7.21 -24.72 -2.44
C LEU A 469 -7.68 -24.96 -3.87
N TYR A 470 -8.85 -24.44 -4.23
CA TYR A 470 -9.47 -24.63 -5.54
C TYR A 470 -9.53 -23.35 -6.36
N ARG A 471 -9.55 -23.51 -7.69
CA ARG A 471 -9.79 -22.45 -8.68
C ARG A 471 -10.73 -22.97 -9.76
N LEU A 472 -11.79 -22.23 -10.04
CA LEU A 472 -12.76 -22.56 -11.08
C LEU A 472 -12.58 -21.62 -12.26
N LEU A 473 -12.47 -22.17 -13.48
CA LEU A 473 -12.35 -21.39 -14.71
C LEU A 473 -13.48 -21.76 -15.69
N PRO A 474 -14.19 -20.77 -16.28
CA PRO A 474 -15.06 -21.04 -17.42
C PRO A 474 -14.24 -21.31 -18.69
N ASP A 475 -14.92 -21.60 -19.81
CA ASP A 475 -14.27 -21.73 -21.14
C ASP A 475 -13.56 -20.45 -21.57
N ASP A 476 -14.11 -19.30 -21.21
CA ASP A 476 -13.64 -17.95 -21.49
C ASP A 476 -13.15 -17.23 -20.22
N PRO A 477 -12.04 -17.69 -19.58
CA PRO A 477 -11.56 -17.12 -18.34
C PRO A 477 -11.09 -15.68 -18.54
N LYS A 478 -11.39 -14.82 -17.55
CA LYS A 478 -10.97 -13.42 -17.56
C LYS A 478 -9.79 -13.13 -16.64
N ASN A 479 -9.22 -14.19 -16.05
CA ASN A 479 -8.23 -14.13 -14.97
C ASN A 479 -8.71 -13.38 -13.72
N THR A 480 -10.02 -13.11 -13.59
CA THR A 480 -10.58 -12.43 -12.41
C THR A 480 -11.22 -13.42 -11.43
N GLU A 481 -11.21 -14.72 -11.77
CA GLU A 481 -11.77 -15.79 -10.95
C GLU A 481 -10.95 -15.94 -9.67
N ARG A 482 -11.64 -15.90 -8.52
CA ARG A 482 -11.00 -16.01 -7.21
C ARG A 482 -10.80 -17.47 -6.81
N ILE A 483 -9.84 -17.68 -5.93
CA ILE A 483 -9.58 -18.97 -5.30
C ILE A 483 -10.57 -19.19 -4.14
N PHE A 484 -10.82 -20.45 -3.80
CA PHE A 484 -11.70 -20.78 -2.69
C PHE A 484 -11.31 -22.11 -2.05
N THR A 485 -11.66 -22.29 -0.79
CA THR A 485 -11.70 -23.61 -0.12
C THR A 485 -13.15 -24.06 0.04
N VAL A 486 -13.36 -25.31 0.43
CA VAL A 486 -14.70 -25.84 0.72
C VAL A 486 -14.78 -26.25 2.18
N ALA A 487 -15.77 -25.71 2.89
CA ALA A 487 -16.11 -26.11 4.25
C ALA A 487 -17.64 -26.28 4.36
N ASN A 488 -18.10 -27.36 5.00
CA ASN A 488 -19.54 -27.65 5.17
C ASN A 488 -20.33 -27.56 3.84
N ASN A 489 -19.78 -28.10 2.75
CA ASN A 489 -20.34 -28.06 1.39
C ASN A 489 -20.60 -26.64 0.83
N ARG A 490 -19.85 -25.64 1.31
CA ARG A 490 -19.93 -24.24 0.84
C ARG A 490 -18.56 -23.73 0.43
N GLN A 491 -18.54 -22.88 -0.60
CA GLN A 491 -17.35 -22.18 -1.05
C GLN A 491 -16.99 -21.06 -0.05
N LEU A 492 -15.76 -21.09 0.46
CA LEU A 492 -15.15 -20.00 1.21
C LEU A 492 -14.17 -19.30 0.28
N TRP A 493 -14.49 -18.06 -0.11
CA TRP A 493 -13.71 -17.31 -1.09
C TRP A 493 -12.51 -16.63 -0.45
N TRP A 494 -11.39 -16.65 -1.16
CA TRP A 494 -10.14 -16.01 -0.78
C TRP A 494 -9.66 -15.05 -1.83
#